data_AF-A0A8J7ZZF5-F1
#
_entry.id   AF-A0A8J7ZZF5-F1
#
_cell.length_a   1.000
_cell.length_b   1.000
_cell.length_c   1.000
_cell.angle_alpha   90.00
_cell.angle_beta   90.00
_cell.angle_gamma   90.00
#
_symmetry.space_group_name_H-M   'P 1'
#
loop_
_entity.id
_entity.type
_entity.pdbx_description
1 polymer ?
#
loop_
_entity_poly.entity_id
_entity_poly.type
_entity_poly.pdbx_seq_one_letter_code
_entity_poly.pdbx_strand_id
1 'polypeptide(L)'
;MTQTYENYIDGEWTGSGETQEVTNPADETDVVSTVPVASAADADEAVAAAAAATDEWGEMPGPERGAILRETGEILKSRKDELAETLTREEGKPLGEAEGEVQRAIDIFYYYAEKARDFGGTVKQPSGGRAGLQTKKEPMGVAALITPWNYPIAIPAWKIAPALAVGNTVVIKPAMQAPTVGAMIVEALDEAGIPDGAINLVCGPGSEVGEQLTTHDDVDVVSFTGSASVGEHVYEQATSNGKRAQAEMGGKNPTVVMPSTDVDKAADIVGAGAFGGTGQACTATSRAIVHEDVYDEFLDAIVDYAESLEIGDGLDRAGMGPHVSEDELAGSLEYIDVAQSEGATLETGGEELTSGEYDGGNFISPAVFSDVEPDMRIAQEEVFGPVLAVMSVSDFDEGVEVANDIDYGLSASIVTDRIKEENEFIERSESGVVKVNEKTTGLELHVPFGGLKRSSTNTYREQGDAGLEFFSYIKTVYRNS
;
A
#
# COMPACT_ATOMS: atom_id res chain seq x y z
N MET A 1 15.85 -7.78 25.29
CA MET A 1 16.97 -7.66 24.35
C MET A 1 16.31 -7.37 23.02
N THR A 2 16.69 -6.28 22.36
CA THR A 2 16.20 -5.92 21.03
C THR A 2 16.45 -7.09 20.08
N GLN A 3 15.45 -7.48 19.29
CA GLN A 3 15.58 -8.55 18.31
C GLN A 3 16.36 -8.01 17.11
N THR A 4 17.43 -8.72 16.73
CA THR A 4 18.18 -8.44 15.50
C THR A 4 17.66 -9.37 14.42
N TYR A 5 17.16 -8.78 13.34
CA TYR A 5 16.86 -9.50 12.10
C TYR A 5 18.08 -9.46 11.19
N GLU A 6 18.23 -10.49 10.37
CA GLU A 6 19.24 -10.58 9.31
C GLU A 6 18.55 -10.49 7.94
N ASN A 7 19.30 -10.45 6.84
CA ASN A 7 18.71 -10.71 5.53
C ASN A 7 18.34 -12.20 5.47
N TYR A 8 17.41 -12.57 4.60
CA TYR A 8 17.10 -13.98 4.34
C TYR A 8 17.45 -14.29 2.90
N ILE A 9 18.46 -15.12 2.68
CA ILE A 9 19.00 -15.41 1.34
C ILE A 9 19.22 -16.91 1.26
N ASP A 10 18.67 -17.54 0.22
CA ASP A 10 18.86 -18.97 -0.07
C ASP A 10 18.56 -19.91 1.11
N GLY A 11 17.48 -19.65 1.86
CA GLY A 11 17.09 -20.48 3.00
C GLY A 11 17.80 -20.16 4.31
N GLU A 12 18.73 -19.20 4.32
CA GLU A 12 19.51 -18.84 5.50
C GLU A 12 19.31 -17.37 5.90
N TRP A 13 19.13 -17.15 7.21
CA TRP A 13 19.27 -15.83 7.81
C TRP A 13 20.76 -15.45 7.82
N THR A 14 21.12 -14.45 7.03
CA THR A 14 22.51 -14.05 6.79
C THR A 14 22.67 -12.54 6.89
N GLY A 15 23.76 -12.10 7.50
CA GLY A 15 24.09 -10.68 7.56
C GLY A 15 25.02 -10.36 8.72
N SER A 16 26.26 -9.98 8.41
CA SER A 16 27.18 -9.41 9.39
C SER A 16 27.81 -8.15 8.81
N GLY A 17 27.08 -7.05 8.88
CA GLY A 17 27.46 -5.78 8.26
C GLY A 17 27.05 -4.58 9.10
N GLU A 18 26.86 -3.45 8.43
CA GLU A 18 26.21 -2.28 9.01
C GLU A 18 24.75 -2.59 9.35
N THR A 19 24.26 -2.05 10.45
CA THR A 19 22.89 -2.27 10.93
C THR A 19 22.27 -0.93 11.30
N GLN A 20 20.95 -0.85 11.17
CA GLN A 20 20.14 0.28 11.59
C GLN A 20 19.11 -0.17 12.63
N GLU A 21 18.87 0.69 13.62
CA GLU A 21 17.78 0.52 14.58
C GLU A 21 16.45 0.95 13.95
N VAL A 22 15.42 0.14 14.17
CA VAL A 22 14.02 0.48 13.90
C VAL A 22 13.43 0.92 15.24
N THR A 23 13.20 2.22 15.38
CA THR A 23 12.72 2.84 16.62
C THR A 23 11.21 3.05 16.56
N ASN A 24 10.58 3.06 17.74
CA ASN A 24 9.17 3.34 17.83
C ASN A 24 8.91 4.83 17.58
N PRO A 25 8.05 5.20 16.61
CA PRO A 25 7.78 6.61 16.32
C PRO A 25 7.02 7.35 17.43
N ALA A 26 6.46 6.63 18.41
CA ALA A 26 5.84 7.23 19.60
C ALA A 26 6.84 7.50 20.74
N ASP A 27 7.96 6.76 20.77
CA ASP A 27 9.04 6.86 21.76
C ASP A 27 10.35 6.37 21.15
N GLU A 28 11.21 7.27 20.71
CA GLU A 28 12.49 6.95 20.08
C GLU A 28 13.42 6.10 20.98
N THR A 29 13.18 6.04 22.29
CA THR A 29 13.96 5.22 23.21
C THR A 29 13.56 3.73 23.17
N ASP A 30 12.39 3.41 22.62
CA ASP A 30 11.94 2.05 22.36
C ASP A 30 12.46 1.56 21.00
N VAL A 31 13.53 0.77 21.04
CA VAL A 31 14.06 0.10 19.84
C VAL A 31 13.28 -1.19 19.60
N VAL A 32 12.49 -1.21 18.52
CA VAL A 32 11.66 -2.34 18.11
C VAL A 32 12.52 -3.50 17.63
N SER A 33 13.42 -3.21 16.70
CA SER A 33 14.33 -4.19 16.11
C SER A 33 15.63 -3.55 15.61
N THR A 34 16.57 -4.38 15.21
CA THR A 34 17.75 -3.96 14.47
C THR A 34 17.81 -4.76 13.17
N VAL A 35 17.97 -4.08 12.04
CA VAL A 35 18.01 -4.70 10.70
C VAL A 35 19.34 -4.43 10.01
N PRO A 36 19.79 -5.29 9.08
CA PRO A 36 20.97 -5.01 8.28
C PRO A 36 20.72 -3.83 7.34
N VAL A 37 21.80 -3.17 6.95
CA VAL A 37 21.85 -2.24 5.82
C VAL A 37 22.53 -2.99 4.66
N ALA A 38 21.72 -3.71 3.90
CA ALA A 38 22.15 -4.51 2.76
C ALA A 38 22.72 -3.62 1.64
N SER A 39 23.77 -4.12 1.02
CA SER A 39 24.44 -3.52 -0.13
C SER A 39 23.87 -4.06 -1.45
N ALA A 40 24.31 -3.47 -2.57
CA ALA A 40 24.04 -4.02 -3.89
C ALA A 40 24.56 -5.47 -4.08
N ALA A 41 25.61 -5.88 -3.35
CA ALA A 41 26.14 -7.24 -3.44
C ALA A 41 25.22 -8.26 -2.75
N ASP A 42 24.60 -7.89 -1.63
CA ASP A 42 23.62 -8.76 -0.96
C ASP A 42 22.36 -8.92 -1.84
N ALA A 43 21.96 -7.85 -2.53
CA ALA A 43 20.87 -7.91 -3.51
C ALA A 43 21.20 -8.80 -4.72
N ASP A 44 22.44 -8.77 -5.21
CA ASP A 44 22.95 -9.66 -6.27
C ASP A 44 22.88 -11.13 -5.84
N GLU A 45 23.31 -11.44 -4.62
CA GLU A 45 23.26 -12.78 -4.05
C GLU A 45 21.81 -13.30 -3.91
N ALA A 46 20.91 -12.44 -3.40
CA ALA A 46 19.49 -12.76 -3.30
C ALA A 46 18.82 -13.03 -4.66
N VAL A 47 19.17 -12.24 -5.69
CA VAL A 47 18.65 -12.46 -7.05
C VAL A 47 19.22 -13.74 -7.65
N ALA A 48 20.50 -14.04 -7.45
CA ALA A 48 21.12 -15.27 -7.91
C ALA A 48 20.47 -16.51 -7.27
N ALA A 49 20.16 -16.46 -5.97
CA ALA A 49 19.42 -17.51 -5.27
C ALA A 49 18.00 -17.70 -5.84
N ALA A 50 17.28 -16.58 -6.04
CA ALA A 50 15.95 -16.61 -6.66
C ALA A 50 15.96 -17.20 -8.07
N ALA A 51 16.96 -16.86 -8.88
CA ALA A 51 17.12 -17.41 -10.22
C ALA A 51 17.38 -18.92 -10.18
N ALA A 52 18.24 -19.38 -9.27
CA ALA A 52 18.57 -20.80 -9.10
C ALA A 52 17.35 -21.64 -8.65
N ALA A 53 16.46 -21.09 -7.83
CA ALA A 53 15.27 -21.76 -7.33
C ALA A 53 14.06 -21.73 -8.30
N THR A 54 14.16 -21.01 -9.43
CA THR A 54 13.03 -20.76 -10.34
C THR A 54 12.45 -22.06 -10.92
N ASP A 55 13.29 -23.01 -11.34
CA ASP A 55 12.82 -24.28 -11.88
C ASP A 55 12.13 -25.13 -10.80
N GLU A 56 12.75 -25.26 -9.61
CA GLU A 56 12.19 -26.06 -8.51
C GLU A 56 10.82 -25.54 -8.05
N TRP A 57 10.73 -24.23 -7.80
CA TRP A 57 9.49 -23.61 -7.35
C TRP A 57 8.43 -23.52 -8.46
N GLY A 58 8.85 -23.15 -9.68
CA GLY A 58 7.96 -22.99 -10.82
C GLY A 58 7.31 -24.31 -11.28
N GLU A 59 8.05 -25.42 -11.20
CA GLU A 59 7.56 -26.76 -11.55
C GLU A 59 6.74 -27.43 -10.44
N MET A 60 6.85 -26.95 -9.19
CA MET A 60 6.03 -27.44 -8.08
C MET A 60 4.53 -27.32 -8.42
N PRO A 61 3.72 -28.38 -8.26
CA PRO A 61 2.29 -28.31 -8.58
C PRO A 61 1.57 -27.18 -7.82
N GLY A 62 0.70 -26.44 -8.50
CA GLY A 62 -0.09 -25.36 -7.89
C GLY A 62 -0.80 -25.74 -6.57
N PRO A 63 -1.37 -26.95 -6.43
CA PRO A 63 -1.90 -27.43 -5.15
C PRO A 63 -0.90 -27.53 -3.99
N GLU A 64 0.37 -27.81 -4.27
CA GLU A 64 1.45 -27.89 -3.28
C GLU A 64 1.94 -26.49 -2.90
N ARG A 65 2.15 -25.60 -3.88
CA ARG A 65 2.41 -24.17 -3.61
C ARG A 65 1.31 -23.53 -2.77
N GLY A 66 0.06 -23.80 -3.11
CA GLY A 66 -1.09 -23.33 -2.33
C GLY A 66 -1.19 -23.94 -0.93
N ALA A 67 -0.60 -25.11 -0.68
CA ALA A 67 -0.53 -25.66 0.67
C ALA A 67 0.47 -24.89 1.54
N ILE A 68 1.63 -24.52 0.99
CA ILE A 68 2.64 -23.68 1.66
C ILE A 68 2.04 -22.31 2.01
N LEU A 69 1.43 -21.63 1.02
CA LEU A 69 0.79 -20.32 1.26
C LEU A 69 -0.32 -20.39 2.33
N ARG A 70 -1.07 -21.50 2.40
CA ARG A 70 -2.08 -21.69 3.43
C ARG A 70 -1.45 -21.87 4.80
N GLU A 71 -0.38 -22.66 4.90
CA GLU A 71 0.33 -22.88 6.17
C GLU A 71 0.96 -21.57 6.67
N THR A 72 1.55 -20.76 5.79
CA THR A 72 2.02 -19.40 6.12
C THR A 72 0.91 -18.57 6.75
N GLY A 73 -0.30 -18.58 6.17
CA GLY A 73 -1.45 -17.90 6.77
C GLY A 73 -1.82 -18.42 8.17
N GLU A 74 -1.73 -19.73 8.42
CA GLU A 74 -1.97 -20.30 9.76
C GLU A 74 -0.87 -19.93 10.77
N ILE A 75 0.40 -19.88 10.34
CA ILE A 75 1.53 -19.43 11.17
C ILE A 75 1.35 -17.96 11.56
N LEU A 76 1.09 -17.08 10.60
CA LEU A 76 0.82 -15.66 10.86
C LEU A 76 -0.37 -15.47 11.81
N LYS A 77 -1.45 -16.22 11.61
CA LYS A 77 -2.62 -16.20 12.49
C LYS A 77 -2.29 -16.65 13.91
N SER A 78 -1.38 -17.60 14.08
CA SER A 78 -0.93 -18.04 15.41
C SER A 78 -0.12 -16.97 16.15
N ARG A 79 0.46 -16.00 15.43
CA ARG A 79 1.27 -14.88 15.93
C ARG A 79 0.56 -13.52 15.79
N LYS A 80 -0.75 -13.51 15.57
CA LYS A 80 -1.49 -12.28 15.20
C LYS A 80 -1.27 -11.13 16.18
N ASP A 81 -1.34 -11.41 17.47
CA ASP A 81 -1.20 -10.39 18.52
C ASP A 81 0.23 -9.81 18.55
N GLU A 82 1.25 -10.66 18.41
CA GLU A 82 2.67 -10.26 18.33
C GLU A 82 2.97 -9.42 17.09
N LEU A 83 2.42 -9.83 15.93
CA LEU A 83 2.51 -9.08 14.68
C LEU A 83 1.86 -7.70 14.81
N ALA A 84 0.68 -7.61 15.44
CA ALA A 84 -0.03 -6.34 15.62
C ALA A 84 0.71 -5.40 16.58
N GLU A 85 1.25 -5.92 17.68
CA GLU A 85 2.08 -5.16 18.62
C GLU A 85 3.37 -4.67 17.93
N THR A 86 4.06 -5.53 17.19
CA THR A 86 5.28 -5.16 16.45
C THR A 86 5.00 -4.10 15.40
N LEU A 87 3.92 -4.26 14.64
CA LEU A 87 3.51 -3.30 13.61
C LEU A 87 3.18 -1.93 14.20
N THR A 88 2.42 -1.92 15.31
CA THR A 88 2.11 -0.69 16.05
C THR A 88 3.39 -0.01 16.51
N ARG A 89 4.32 -0.77 17.09
CA ARG A 89 5.58 -0.24 17.59
C ARG A 89 6.51 0.27 16.49
N GLU A 90 6.58 -0.35 15.31
CA GLU A 90 7.51 0.13 14.27
C GLU A 90 6.93 1.20 13.35
N GLU A 91 5.61 1.23 13.13
CA GLU A 91 4.99 2.15 12.19
C GLU A 91 4.17 3.26 12.85
N GLY A 92 3.61 3.00 14.05
CA GLY A 92 2.91 3.99 14.86
C GLY A 92 1.38 3.93 14.82
N LYS A 93 0.76 3.27 13.83
CA LYS A 93 -0.71 3.23 13.75
C LYS A 93 -1.36 2.59 14.99
N PRO A 94 -2.58 2.99 15.38
CA PRO A 94 -3.29 2.40 16.51
C PRO A 94 -3.41 0.87 16.43
N LEU A 95 -3.30 0.20 17.58
CA LEU A 95 -3.30 -1.27 17.67
C LEU A 95 -4.50 -1.92 16.98
N GLY A 96 -5.70 -1.32 17.08
CA GLY A 96 -6.88 -1.84 16.39
C GLY A 96 -6.77 -1.81 14.86
N GLU A 97 -6.09 -0.81 14.30
CA GLU A 97 -5.80 -0.75 12.87
C GLU A 97 -4.73 -1.78 12.47
N ALA A 98 -3.69 -1.93 13.30
CA ALA A 98 -2.65 -2.95 13.12
C ALA A 98 -3.25 -4.37 13.11
N GLU A 99 -4.12 -4.70 14.07
CA GLU A 99 -4.84 -5.98 14.12
C GLU A 99 -5.65 -6.26 12.85
N GLY A 100 -6.28 -5.22 12.29
CA GLY A 100 -7.00 -5.27 11.02
C GLY A 100 -6.09 -5.49 9.82
N GLU A 101 -4.93 -4.84 9.79
CA GLU A 101 -3.92 -5.02 8.74
C GLU A 101 -3.32 -6.42 8.76
N VAL A 102 -2.95 -6.93 9.93
CA VAL A 102 -2.44 -8.30 10.10
C VAL A 102 -3.48 -9.33 9.67
N GLN A 103 -4.75 -9.11 10.03
CA GLN A 103 -5.84 -9.97 9.56
C GLN A 103 -5.94 -9.98 8.04
N ARG A 104 -5.82 -8.82 7.40
CA ARG A 104 -5.84 -8.72 5.94
C ARG A 104 -4.68 -9.51 5.31
N ALA A 105 -3.47 -9.42 5.86
CA ALA A 105 -2.32 -10.19 5.39
C ALA A 105 -2.57 -11.71 5.46
N ILE A 106 -3.14 -12.20 6.57
CA ILE A 106 -3.55 -13.61 6.75
C ILE A 106 -4.55 -14.01 5.66
N ASP A 107 -5.59 -13.20 5.44
CA ASP A 107 -6.65 -13.51 4.48
C ASP A 107 -6.15 -13.47 3.02
N ILE A 108 -5.17 -12.61 2.71
CA ILE A 108 -4.48 -12.58 1.42
C ILE A 108 -3.78 -13.91 1.14
N PHE A 109 -3.04 -14.45 2.12
CA PHE A 109 -2.39 -15.76 1.97
C PHE A 109 -3.41 -16.88 1.75
N TYR A 110 -4.52 -16.89 2.48
CA TYR A 110 -5.60 -17.85 2.24
C TYR A 110 -6.21 -17.73 0.85
N TYR A 111 -6.48 -16.51 0.39
CA TYR A 111 -7.06 -16.27 -0.94
C TYR A 111 -6.14 -16.81 -2.04
N TYR A 112 -4.86 -16.46 -2.01
CA TYR A 112 -3.93 -16.89 -3.06
C TYR A 112 -3.52 -18.37 -2.94
N ALA A 113 -3.58 -18.95 -1.74
CA ALA A 113 -3.49 -20.40 -1.56
C ALA A 113 -4.60 -21.16 -2.31
N GLU A 114 -5.81 -20.62 -2.33
CA GLU A 114 -6.93 -21.18 -3.10
C GLU A 114 -6.74 -20.95 -4.60
N LYS A 115 -6.31 -19.75 -5.00
CA LYS A 115 -6.07 -19.42 -6.40
C LYS A 115 -4.93 -20.22 -7.02
N ALA A 116 -3.89 -20.58 -6.26
CA ALA A 116 -2.80 -21.43 -6.75
C ALA A 116 -3.30 -22.79 -7.29
N ARG A 117 -4.45 -23.28 -6.82
CA ARG A 117 -5.07 -24.54 -7.30
C ARG A 117 -5.88 -24.37 -8.59
N ASP A 118 -6.46 -23.19 -8.80
CA ASP A 118 -7.45 -22.92 -9.86
C ASP A 118 -6.87 -22.09 -11.03
N PHE A 119 -5.75 -21.41 -10.82
CA PHE A 119 -5.15 -20.56 -11.83
C PHE A 119 -4.58 -21.39 -13.00
N GLY A 120 -5.09 -21.13 -14.21
CA GLY A 120 -4.74 -21.93 -15.37
C GLY A 120 -5.07 -21.29 -16.72
N GLY A 121 -4.89 -22.09 -17.76
CA GLY A 121 -5.13 -21.69 -19.15
C GLY A 121 -6.52 -22.08 -19.67
N THR A 122 -6.77 -21.86 -20.95
CA THR A 122 -8.04 -22.17 -21.60
C THR A 122 -7.85 -23.07 -22.82
N VAL A 123 -8.69 -24.11 -22.96
CA VAL A 123 -8.76 -24.92 -24.19
C VAL A 123 -9.76 -24.30 -25.17
N LYS A 124 -9.38 -24.19 -26.44
CA LYS A 124 -10.22 -23.67 -27.54
C LYS A 124 -10.33 -24.68 -28.67
N GLN A 125 -11.42 -24.60 -29.44
CA GLN A 125 -11.58 -25.40 -30.65
C GLN A 125 -10.70 -24.86 -31.79
N PRO A 126 -9.84 -25.67 -32.42
CA PRO A 126 -9.06 -25.23 -33.58
C PRO A 126 -9.95 -24.98 -34.80
N SER A 127 -9.58 -24.02 -35.64
CA SER A 127 -10.28 -23.72 -36.91
C SER A 127 -10.07 -24.75 -38.03
N GLY A 128 -9.37 -25.86 -37.78
CA GLY A 128 -9.04 -26.90 -38.77
C GLY A 128 -8.66 -28.22 -38.10
N GLY A 129 -8.10 -29.18 -38.84
CA GLY A 129 -7.80 -30.54 -38.37
C GLY A 129 -6.66 -30.68 -37.35
N ARG A 130 -6.39 -29.66 -36.52
CA ARG A 130 -5.39 -29.72 -35.45
C ARG A 130 -5.90 -30.59 -34.30
N ALA A 131 -4.97 -31.25 -33.61
CA ALA A 131 -5.30 -32.10 -32.47
C ALA A 131 -5.62 -31.30 -31.21
N GLY A 132 -5.08 -30.09 -31.05
CA GLY A 132 -5.41 -29.22 -29.92
C GLY A 132 -4.96 -27.77 -30.08
N LEU A 133 -5.67 -26.89 -29.40
CA LEU A 133 -5.37 -25.47 -29.25
C LEU A 133 -5.69 -25.06 -27.81
N GLN A 134 -4.71 -24.54 -27.09
CA GLN A 134 -4.90 -24.07 -25.72
C GLN A 134 -3.98 -22.90 -25.41
N THR A 135 -4.35 -22.12 -24.39
CA THR A 135 -3.45 -21.22 -23.69
C THR A 135 -3.00 -21.87 -22.38
N LYS A 136 -1.83 -21.48 -21.89
CA LYS A 136 -1.35 -21.71 -20.52
C LYS A 136 -0.98 -20.37 -19.91
N LYS A 137 -1.10 -20.24 -18.60
CA LYS A 137 -0.50 -19.16 -17.82
C LYS A 137 0.73 -19.74 -17.13
N GLU A 138 1.86 -19.07 -17.24
CA GLU A 138 3.15 -19.48 -16.70
C GLU A 138 3.77 -18.31 -15.91
N PRO A 139 4.55 -18.58 -14.85
CA PRO A 139 5.21 -17.52 -14.07
C PRO A 139 6.17 -16.70 -14.94
N MET A 140 6.42 -15.45 -14.55
CA MET A 140 7.39 -14.59 -15.21
C MET A 140 8.83 -15.06 -14.98
N GLY A 141 9.15 -15.49 -13.76
CA GLY A 141 10.50 -15.90 -13.33
C GLY A 141 10.84 -15.29 -11.97
N VAL A 142 11.87 -14.45 -11.90
CA VAL A 142 12.27 -13.76 -10.66
C VAL A 142 11.50 -12.44 -10.50
N ALA A 143 10.82 -12.29 -9.36
CA ALA A 143 10.06 -11.10 -9.00
C ALA A 143 10.79 -10.25 -7.94
N ALA A 144 11.11 -9.01 -8.29
CA ALA A 144 11.58 -8.00 -7.34
C ALA A 144 10.39 -7.20 -6.79
N LEU A 145 10.22 -7.21 -5.47
CA LEU A 145 9.11 -6.54 -4.77
C LEU A 145 9.66 -5.43 -3.88
N ILE A 146 9.28 -4.18 -4.15
CA ILE A 146 9.70 -3.01 -3.37
C ILE A 146 8.46 -2.42 -2.70
N THR A 147 8.44 -2.39 -1.36
CA THR A 147 7.24 -2.03 -0.58
C THR A 147 7.46 -0.82 0.33
N PRO A 148 6.40 -0.03 0.63
CA PRO A 148 6.47 1.14 1.49
C PRO A 148 6.36 0.72 2.96
N TRP A 149 6.37 1.71 3.84
CA TRP A 149 6.36 1.54 5.29
C TRP A 149 4.96 1.60 5.92
N ASN A 150 3.98 2.23 5.26
CA ASN A 150 2.70 2.58 5.89
C ASN A 150 1.73 1.41 6.09
N TYR A 151 1.78 0.41 5.21
CA TYR A 151 1.11 -0.88 5.39
C TYR A 151 2.14 -2.01 5.27
N PRO A 152 3.04 -2.14 6.25
CA PRO A 152 4.27 -2.91 6.14
C PRO A 152 4.04 -4.42 6.21
N ILE A 153 2.84 -4.90 6.54
CA ILE A 153 2.50 -6.34 6.46
C ILE A 153 1.55 -6.62 5.30
N ALA A 154 0.55 -5.77 5.06
CA ALA A 154 -0.45 -6.03 4.03
C ALA A 154 0.10 -5.87 2.61
N ILE A 155 0.93 -4.86 2.35
CA ILE A 155 1.49 -4.61 1.02
C ILE A 155 2.49 -5.70 0.63
N PRO A 156 3.46 -6.09 1.48
CA PRO A 156 4.27 -7.28 1.24
C PRO A 156 3.43 -8.52 0.97
N ALA A 157 2.43 -8.83 1.81
CA ALA A 157 1.59 -10.01 1.63
C ALA A 157 0.89 -10.02 0.26
N TRP A 158 0.30 -8.89 -0.18
CA TRP A 158 -0.43 -8.85 -1.44
C TRP A 158 0.46 -8.87 -2.69
N LYS A 159 1.77 -8.68 -2.55
CA LYS A 159 2.75 -8.83 -3.64
C LYS A 159 3.37 -10.23 -3.63
N ILE A 160 3.80 -10.70 -2.46
CA ILE A 160 4.44 -12.01 -2.27
C ILE A 160 3.47 -13.14 -2.65
N ALA A 161 2.27 -13.14 -2.07
CA ALA A 161 1.33 -14.25 -2.20
C ALA A 161 0.92 -14.55 -3.66
N PRO A 162 0.54 -13.57 -4.52
CA PRO A 162 0.25 -13.87 -5.92
C PRO A 162 1.48 -14.25 -6.74
N ALA A 163 2.65 -13.65 -6.47
CA ALA A 163 3.90 -13.98 -7.17
C ALA A 163 4.26 -15.46 -6.94
N LEU A 164 4.25 -15.88 -5.68
CA LEU A 164 4.50 -17.26 -5.26
C LEU A 164 3.40 -18.23 -5.76
N ALA A 165 2.12 -17.83 -5.71
CA ALA A 165 1.00 -18.69 -6.13
C ALA A 165 1.13 -19.16 -7.59
N VAL A 166 1.55 -18.28 -8.50
CA VAL A 166 1.74 -18.63 -9.92
C VAL A 166 3.11 -19.25 -10.22
N GLY A 167 4.02 -19.27 -9.24
CA GLY A 167 5.31 -19.98 -9.32
C GLY A 167 6.52 -19.10 -9.63
N ASN A 168 6.47 -17.78 -9.36
CA ASN A 168 7.67 -16.94 -9.39
C ASN A 168 8.46 -17.11 -8.11
N THR A 169 9.77 -16.97 -8.18
CA THR A 169 10.60 -16.73 -6.99
C THR A 169 10.63 -15.24 -6.68
N VAL A 170 10.92 -14.89 -5.44
CA VAL A 170 10.74 -13.52 -4.92
C VAL A 170 12.02 -13.02 -4.26
N VAL A 171 12.37 -11.77 -4.56
CA VAL A 171 13.27 -10.96 -3.74
C VAL A 171 12.49 -9.74 -3.27
N ILE A 172 12.24 -9.63 -1.97
CA ILE A 172 11.52 -8.51 -1.37
C ILE A 172 12.47 -7.55 -0.66
N LYS A 173 12.24 -6.25 -0.88
CA LYS A 173 12.88 -5.13 -0.22
C LYS A 173 11.80 -4.27 0.46
N PRO A 174 11.65 -4.35 1.80
CA PRO A 174 10.77 -3.45 2.52
C PRO A 174 11.36 -2.04 2.66
N ALA A 175 10.53 -1.08 3.05
CA ALA A 175 10.98 0.23 3.50
C ALA A 175 11.73 0.10 4.84
N MET A 176 12.76 0.92 5.05
CA MET A 176 13.64 0.80 6.22
C MET A 176 13.00 1.31 7.51
N GLN A 177 11.90 2.06 7.40
CA GLN A 177 11.15 2.60 8.52
C GLN A 177 10.34 1.52 9.26
N ALA A 178 9.78 0.54 8.54
CA ALA A 178 8.97 -0.55 9.11
C ALA A 178 9.24 -1.90 8.41
N PRO A 179 10.46 -2.46 8.51
CA PRO A 179 10.83 -3.71 7.85
C PRO A 179 10.47 -4.98 8.65
N THR A 180 10.17 -4.87 9.93
CA THR A 180 10.18 -5.98 10.90
C THR A 180 9.06 -6.97 10.61
N VAL A 181 7.80 -6.51 10.47
CA VAL A 181 6.70 -7.42 10.15
C VAL A 181 6.80 -8.02 8.74
N GLY A 182 7.48 -7.32 7.83
CA GLY A 182 7.85 -7.88 6.52
C GLY A 182 8.79 -9.08 6.65
N ALA A 183 9.78 -9.00 7.55
CA ALA A 183 10.66 -10.12 7.87
C ALA A 183 9.90 -11.28 8.53
N MET A 184 8.93 -11.01 9.40
CA MET A 184 8.09 -12.03 10.03
C MET A 184 7.21 -12.80 9.01
N ILE A 185 6.83 -12.19 7.88
CA ILE A 185 6.20 -12.92 6.76
C ILE A 185 7.18 -13.95 6.18
N VAL A 186 8.45 -13.57 6.02
CA VAL A 186 9.49 -14.45 5.46
C VAL A 186 9.80 -15.59 6.42
N GLU A 187 9.87 -15.35 7.73
CA GLU A 187 9.94 -16.40 8.75
C GLU A 187 8.76 -17.38 8.63
N ALA A 188 7.54 -16.88 8.45
CA ALA A 188 6.36 -17.74 8.30
C ALA A 188 6.35 -18.53 6.98
N LEU A 189 7.00 -18.06 5.92
CA LEU A 189 7.17 -18.81 4.67
C LEU A 189 8.23 -19.90 4.81
N ASP A 190 9.36 -19.58 5.46
CA ASP A 190 10.43 -20.53 5.80
C ASP A 190 9.89 -21.69 6.65
N GLU A 191 9.18 -21.36 7.74
CA GLU A 191 8.55 -22.35 8.62
C GLU A 191 7.46 -23.18 7.91
N ALA A 192 6.80 -22.62 6.90
CA ALA A 192 5.83 -23.34 6.06
C ALA A 192 6.49 -24.31 5.05
N GLY A 193 7.83 -24.30 4.94
CA GLY A 193 8.59 -25.18 4.08
C GLY A 193 8.65 -24.73 2.63
N ILE A 194 8.71 -23.42 2.39
CA ILE A 194 9.07 -22.90 1.07
C ILE A 194 10.50 -23.35 0.70
N PRO A 195 10.80 -23.71 -0.57
CA PRO A 195 12.15 -24.07 -0.96
C PRO A 195 13.15 -22.93 -0.81
N ASP A 196 14.39 -23.28 -0.46
CA ASP A 196 15.52 -22.36 -0.39
C ASP A 196 15.62 -21.52 -1.69
N GLY A 197 15.82 -20.22 -1.53
CA GLY A 197 15.91 -19.27 -2.64
C GLY A 197 14.57 -18.87 -3.28
N ALA A 198 13.44 -19.55 -3.02
CA ALA A 198 12.17 -19.15 -3.60
C ALA A 198 11.59 -17.86 -2.99
N ILE A 199 11.98 -17.53 -1.76
CA ILE A 199 11.79 -16.21 -1.12
C ILE A 199 13.13 -15.71 -0.59
N ASN A 200 13.42 -14.43 -0.80
CA ASN A 200 14.61 -13.77 -0.29
C ASN A 200 14.22 -12.37 0.23
N LEU A 201 14.81 -11.93 1.32
CA LEU A 201 14.62 -10.64 1.96
C LEU A 201 15.93 -9.88 1.99
N VAL A 202 15.94 -8.66 1.46
CA VAL A 202 17.06 -7.74 1.54
C VAL A 202 16.62 -6.38 2.07
N CYS A 203 17.07 -6.04 3.28
CA CYS A 203 16.77 -4.76 3.92
C CYS A 203 17.90 -3.78 3.62
N GLY A 204 17.66 -2.74 2.83
CA GLY A 204 18.68 -1.73 2.52
C GLY A 204 18.12 -0.49 1.83
N PRO A 205 18.97 0.50 1.50
CA PRO A 205 18.52 1.74 0.88
C PRO A 205 18.03 1.52 -0.55
N GLY A 206 17.00 2.27 -0.96
CA GLY A 206 16.45 2.21 -2.31
C GLY A 206 17.48 2.58 -3.40
N SER A 207 18.41 3.48 -3.08
CA SER A 207 19.50 3.91 -3.97
C SER A 207 20.59 2.86 -4.21
N GLU A 208 20.61 1.75 -3.47
CA GLU A 208 21.55 0.65 -3.72
C GLU A 208 20.80 -0.64 -4.03
N VAL A 209 20.03 -1.15 -3.07
CA VAL A 209 19.28 -2.40 -3.22
C VAL A 209 18.17 -2.23 -4.25
N GLY A 210 17.40 -1.14 -4.18
CA GLY A 210 16.32 -0.90 -5.15
C GLY A 210 16.82 -0.71 -6.58
N GLU A 211 17.95 -0.01 -6.76
CA GLU A 211 18.60 0.14 -8.06
C GLU A 211 19.09 -1.21 -8.60
N GLN A 212 19.75 -2.02 -7.77
CA GLN A 212 20.21 -3.35 -8.18
C GLN A 212 19.03 -4.24 -8.61
N LEU A 213 17.96 -4.31 -7.81
CA LEU A 213 16.78 -5.14 -8.11
C LEU A 213 16.08 -4.74 -9.42
N THR A 214 16.13 -3.47 -9.81
CA THR A 214 15.44 -2.97 -11.00
C THR A 214 16.30 -3.04 -12.26
N THR A 215 17.63 -3.22 -12.12
CA THR A 215 18.58 -3.26 -13.24
C THR A 215 19.18 -4.65 -13.48
N HIS A 216 19.17 -5.54 -12.48
CA HIS A 216 19.81 -6.87 -12.56
C HIS A 216 19.20 -7.74 -13.67
N ASP A 217 20.04 -8.37 -14.50
CA ASP A 217 19.61 -9.09 -15.71
C ASP A 217 18.66 -10.26 -15.44
N ASP A 218 18.84 -10.97 -14.32
CA ASP A 218 18.00 -12.12 -13.95
C ASP A 218 16.63 -11.74 -13.34
N VAL A 219 16.33 -10.45 -13.14
CA VAL A 219 14.98 -10.04 -12.68
C VAL A 219 14.05 -9.86 -13.88
N ASP A 220 12.92 -10.58 -13.86
CA ASP A 220 11.92 -10.59 -14.94
C ASP A 220 10.77 -9.60 -14.71
N VAL A 221 10.40 -9.40 -13.44
CA VAL A 221 9.25 -8.57 -13.05
C VAL A 221 9.51 -7.74 -11.81
N VAL A 222 9.11 -6.47 -11.84
CA VAL A 222 9.28 -5.50 -10.75
C VAL A 222 7.92 -4.98 -10.29
N SER A 223 7.61 -5.12 -9.01
CA SER A 223 6.43 -4.52 -8.40
C SER A 223 6.84 -3.51 -7.34
N PHE A 224 6.50 -2.24 -7.55
CA PHE A 224 6.79 -1.14 -6.64
C PHE A 224 5.51 -0.58 -6.02
N THR A 225 5.58 -0.21 -4.74
CA THR A 225 4.62 0.71 -4.11
C THR A 225 5.35 1.77 -3.29
N GLY A 226 4.99 3.04 -3.45
CA GLY A 226 5.63 4.17 -2.77
C GLY A 226 5.24 5.52 -3.38
N SER A 227 6.10 6.53 -3.25
CA SER A 227 5.82 7.87 -3.79
C SER A 227 5.82 7.91 -5.32
N ALA A 228 5.11 8.90 -5.89
CA ALA A 228 4.96 9.02 -7.34
C ALA A 228 6.29 9.24 -8.08
N SER A 229 7.15 10.12 -7.56
CA SER A 229 8.46 10.41 -8.18
C SER A 229 9.40 9.21 -8.20
N VAL A 230 9.42 8.41 -7.12
CA VAL A 230 10.22 7.18 -7.05
C VAL A 230 9.60 6.09 -7.93
N GLY A 231 8.27 5.95 -7.92
CA GLY A 231 7.57 4.95 -8.73
C GLY A 231 7.74 5.16 -10.23
N GLU A 232 7.67 6.40 -10.70
CA GLU A 232 7.96 6.77 -12.09
C GLU A 232 9.40 6.36 -12.47
N HIS A 233 10.37 6.70 -11.63
CA HIS A 233 11.78 6.33 -11.85
C HIS A 233 12.00 4.81 -11.87
N VAL A 234 11.45 4.08 -10.91
CA VAL A 234 11.55 2.61 -10.81
C VAL A 234 10.91 1.95 -12.03
N TYR A 235 9.74 2.43 -12.48
CA TYR A 235 9.06 1.90 -13.65
C TYR A 235 9.88 2.12 -14.94
N GLU A 236 10.39 3.33 -15.15
CA GLU A 236 11.25 3.64 -16.31
C GLU A 236 12.53 2.80 -16.31
N GLN A 237 13.19 2.68 -15.15
CA GLN A 237 14.40 1.90 -15.00
C GLN A 237 14.17 0.42 -15.29
N ALA A 238 13.13 -0.18 -14.69
CA ALA A 238 12.82 -1.59 -14.91
C ALA A 238 12.44 -1.88 -16.38
N THR A 239 11.56 -1.05 -16.97
CA THR A 239 11.09 -1.28 -18.35
C THR A 239 12.15 -1.01 -19.40
N SER A 240 13.06 -0.05 -19.18
CA SER A 240 14.21 0.17 -20.07
C SER A 240 15.20 -1.00 -20.08
N ASN A 241 15.23 -1.79 -19.01
CA ASN A 241 15.97 -3.05 -18.90
C ASN A 241 15.14 -4.29 -19.29
N GLY A 242 14.02 -4.10 -19.99
CA GLY A 242 13.22 -5.19 -20.58
C GLY A 242 12.34 -5.96 -19.59
N LYS A 243 12.23 -5.50 -18.35
CA LYS A 243 11.42 -6.14 -17.30
C LYS A 243 9.96 -5.76 -17.45
N ARG A 244 9.05 -6.65 -17.04
CA ARG A 244 7.67 -6.23 -16.76
C ARG A 244 7.68 -5.42 -15.47
N ALA A 245 6.99 -4.29 -15.43
CA ALA A 245 6.91 -3.49 -14.21
C ALA A 245 5.48 -3.02 -13.94
N GLN A 246 5.18 -2.82 -12.66
CA GLN A 246 4.05 -2.03 -12.19
C GLN A 246 4.52 -1.16 -11.02
N ALA A 247 3.95 0.03 -10.92
CA ALA A 247 4.12 0.91 -9.77
C ALA A 247 2.74 1.41 -9.33
N GLU A 248 2.40 1.15 -8.07
CA GLU A 248 1.30 1.80 -7.37
C GLU A 248 1.85 2.96 -6.55
N MET A 249 1.28 4.13 -6.75
CA MET A 249 1.81 5.39 -6.26
C MET A 249 0.77 6.12 -5.41
N GLY A 250 1.16 7.29 -4.92
CA GLY A 250 0.33 8.16 -4.11
C GLY A 250 -0.97 8.63 -4.76
N GLY A 251 -1.76 9.35 -3.98
CA GLY A 251 -3.04 9.89 -4.40
C GLY A 251 -3.40 11.20 -3.72
N LYS A 252 -4.38 11.89 -4.30
CA LYS A 252 -5.04 13.05 -3.69
C LYS A 252 -6.55 12.84 -3.71
N ASN A 253 -6.99 11.90 -2.87
CA ASN A 253 -8.29 11.26 -3.01
C ASN A 253 -9.43 12.20 -2.57
N PRO A 254 -10.42 12.46 -3.44
CA PRO A 254 -11.56 13.30 -3.11
C PRO A 254 -12.69 12.50 -2.48
N THR A 255 -13.42 13.14 -1.56
CA THR A 255 -14.80 12.79 -1.20
C THR A 255 -15.71 13.95 -1.55
N VAL A 256 -16.66 13.71 -2.46
CA VAL A 256 -17.69 14.70 -2.84
C VAL A 256 -18.89 14.57 -1.90
N VAL A 257 -19.31 15.66 -1.25
CA VAL A 257 -20.41 15.68 -0.29
C VAL A 257 -21.57 16.49 -0.85
N MET A 258 -22.69 15.82 -1.11
CA MET A 258 -23.89 16.42 -1.73
C MET A 258 -24.96 16.77 -0.68
N PRO A 259 -25.82 17.77 -0.90
CA PRO A 259 -26.74 18.28 0.13
C PRO A 259 -27.91 17.34 0.45
N SER A 260 -27.94 16.15 -0.17
CA SER A 260 -28.95 15.14 0.12
C SER A 260 -28.58 14.22 1.28
N THR A 261 -27.33 14.21 1.72
CA THR A 261 -26.88 13.39 2.85
C THR A 261 -27.05 14.11 4.19
N ASP A 262 -27.12 13.30 5.24
CA ASP A 262 -26.86 13.71 6.62
C ASP A 262 -25.39 14.16 6.76
N VAL A 263 -25.18 15.35 7.33
CA VAL A 263 -23.86 16.00 7.44
C VAL A 263 -22.98 15.29 8.46
N ASP A 264 -23.53 14.86 9.61
CA ASP A 264 -22.77 14.13 10.63
C ASP A 264 -22.21 12.82 10.05
N LYS A 265 -23.05 12.10 9.29
CA LYS A 265 -22.62 10.90 8.56
C LYS A 265 -21.51 11.21 7.54
N ALA A 266 -21.60 12.34 6.83
CA ALA A 266 -20.58 12.73 5.86
C ALA A 266 -19.26 13.08 6.55
N ALA A 267 -19.31 13.83 7.66
CA ALA A 267 -18.15 14.17 8.47
C ALA A 267 -17.48 12.91 9.05
N ASP A 268 -18.24 11.94 9.56
CA ASP A 268 -17.71 10.65 10.02
C ASP A 268 -16.97 9.89 8.92
N ILE A 269 -17.55 9.84 7.71
CA ILE A 269 -16.96 9.16 6.55
C ILE A 269 -15.65 9.87 6.13
N VAL A 270 -15.68 11.20 6.04
CA VAL A 270 -14.52 11.99 5.62
C VAL A 270 -13.43 11.93 6.68
N GLY A 271 -13.75 12.18 7.94
CA GLY A 271 -12.81 12.17 9.06
C GLY A 271 -12.12 10.82 9.23
N ALA A 272 -12.87 9.71 9.20
CA ALA A 272 -12.29 8.37 9.26
C ALA A 272 -11.43 8.01 8.04
N GLY A 273 -11.62 8.69 6.92
CA GLY A 273 -10.79 8.57 5.72
C GLY A 273 -9.56 9.46 5.73
N ALA A 274 -9.64 10.63 6.38
CA ALA A 274 -8.59 11.65 6.41
C ALA A 274 -7.56 11.40 7.53
N PHE A 275 -8.02 10.98 8.71
CA PHE A 275 -7.19 10.94 9.91
C PHE A 275 -6.83 9.51 10.36
N GLY A 276 -7.52 8.49 9.86
CA GLY A 276 -7.16 7.09 10.11
C GLY A 276 -5.75 6.77 9.60
N GLY A 277 -4.99 5.98 10.35
CA GLY A 277 -3.56 5.75 10.09
C GLY A 277 -2.71 7.02 10.06
N THR A 278 -3.14 8.07 10.78
CA THR A 278 -2.49 9.40 10.77
C THR A 278 -2.46 10.02 9.37
N GLY A 279 -3.44 9.68 8.51
CA GLY A 279 -3.48 10.13 7.11
C GLY A 279 -2.40 9.53 6.21
N GLN A 280 -1.55 8.64 6.72
CA GLN A 280 -0.44 7.99 6.02
C GLN A 280 -0.95 6.81 5.15
N ALA A 281 -1.97 7.04 4.35
CA ALA A 281 -2.51 6.05 3.41
C ALA A 281 -2.59 6.64 2.01
N CYS A 282 -2.13 5.89 1.00
CA CYS A 282 -2.24 6.34 -0.40
C CYS A 282 -3.70 6.61 -0.81
N THR A 283 -4.65 5.95 -0.14
CA THR A 283 -6.10 6.14 -0.32
C THR A 283 -6.73 7.13 0.66
N ALA A 284 -5.96 7.84 1.49
CA ALA A 284 -6.48 8.78 2.49
C ALA A 284 -7.34 9.89 1.85
N THR A 285 -8.45 10.23 2.49
CA THR A 285 -9.29 11.37 2.08
C THR A 285 -8.54 12.65 2.40
N SER A 286 -7.95 13.29 1.40
CA SER A 286 -7.22 14.56 1.59
C SER A 286 -7.94 15.76 0.99
N ARG A 287 -9.05 15.52 0.28
CA ARG A 287 -9.92 16.55 -0.30
C ARG A 287 -11.38 16.26 0.02
N ALA A 288 -12.03 17.14 0.78
CA ALA A 288 -13.47 17.17 0.91
C ALA A 288 -14.02 18.24 -0.06
N ILE A 289 -14.80 17.82 -1.05
CA ILE A 289 -15.43 18.71 -2.03
C ILE A 289 -16.90 18.79 -1.67
N VAL A 290 -17.31 19.89 -1.06
CA VAL A 290 -18.58 20.00 -0.35
C VAL A 290 -19.49 20.99 -1.05
N HIS A 291 -20.73 20.58 -1.29
CA HIS A 291 -21.73 21.44 -1.89
C HIS A 291 -22.06 22.63 -0.99
N GLU A 292 -22.17 23.84 -1.56
CA GLU A 292 -22.32 25.11 -0.82
C GLU A 292 -23.48 25.11 0.19
N ASP A 293 -24.62 24.50 -0.17
CA ASP A 293 -25.80 24.36 0.70
C ASP A 293 -25.55 23.67 2.06
N VAL A 294 -24.49 22.85 2.18
CA VAL A 294 -24.14 22.12 3.42
C VAL A 294 -22.71 22.40 3.89
N TYR A 295 -22.01 23.36 3.26
CA TYR A 295 -20.60 23.62 3.52
C TYR A 295 -20.32 24.02 4.97
N ASP A 296 -21.02 25.03 5.49
CA ASP A 296 -20.78 25.54 6.85
C ASP A 296 -21.08 24.47 7.91
N GLU A 297 -22.20 23.76 7.76
CA GLU A 297 -22.59 22.69 8.70
C GLU A 297 -21.58 21.52 8.67
N PHE A 298 -21.08 21.18 7.47
CA PHE A 298 -20.05 20.15 7.33
C PHE A 298 -18.72 20.59 7.92
N LEU A 299 -18.33 21.85 7.73
CA LEU A 299 -17.07 22.38 8.25
C LEU A 299 -17.06 22.34 9.78
N ASP A 300 -18.13 22.77 10.43
CA ASP A 300 -18.28 22.67 11.88
C ASP A 300 -18.17 21.20 12.34
N ALA A 301 -18.89 20.28 11.67
CA ALA A 301 -18.90 18.87 12.04
C ALA A 301 -17.54 18.16 11.85
N ILE A 302 -16.79 18.48 10.79
CA ILE A 302 -15.47 17.87 10.55
C ILE A 302 -14.39 18.46 11.47
N VAL A 303 -14.51 19.72 11.88
CA VAL A 303 -13.67 20.32 12.92
C VAL A 303 -13.94 19.63 14.26
N ASP A 304 -15.21 19.45 14.65
CA ASP A 304 -15.58 18.72 15.86
C ASP A 304 -15.05 17.27 15.84
N TYR A 305 -15.11 16.59 14.69
CA TYR A 305 -14.51 15.26 14.52
C TYR A 305 -13.01 15.29 14.79
N ALA A 306 -12.28 16.21 14.15
CA ALA A 306 -10.82 16.32 14.27
C ALA A 306 -10.40 16.62 15.72
N GLU A 307 -11.09 17.54 16.39
CA GLU A 307 -10.82 17.91 17.79
C GLU A 307 -11.18 16.80 18.80
N SER A 308 -12.05 15.87 18.41
CA SER A 308 -12.43 14.73 19.25
C SER A 308 -11.41 13.58 19.24
N LEU A 309 -10.45 13.58 18.30
CA LEU A 309 -9.47 12.52 18.17
C LEU A 309 -8.47 12.54 19.34
N GLU A 310 -8.42 11.43 20.07
CA GLU A 310 -7.40 11.19 21.08
C GLU A 310 -6.09 10.78 20.38
N ILE A 311 -5.03 11.59 20.55
CA ILE A 311 -3.71 11.37 19.95
C ILE A 311 -2.80 10.74 21.00
N GLY A 312 -2.00 9.76 20.60
CA GLY A 312 -1.05 9.13 21.53
C GLY A 312 -0.41 7.86 20.96
N ASP A 313 0.33 7.14 21.81
CA ASP A 313 0.91 5.85 21.43
C ASP A 313 -0.19 4.89 20.95
N GLY A 314 0.04 4.26 19.79
CA GLY A 314 -0.89 3.30 19.20
C GLY A 314 -1.16 2.09 20.11
N LEU A 315 -0.24 1.74 21.02
CA LEU A 315 -0.43 0.68 22.01
C LEU A 315 -1.44 1.06 23.11
N ASP A 316 -1.57 2.35 23.41
CA ASP A 316 -2.52 2.88 24.39
C ASP A 316 -3.92 3.12 23.80
N ARG A 317 -4.19 2.57 22.60
CA ARG A 317 -5.48 2.63 21.89
C ARG A 317 -5.94 4.07 21.59
N ALA A 318 -4.99 4.95 21.30
CA ALA A 318 -5.28 6.26 20.73
C ALA A 318 -6.14 6.16 19.46
N GLY A 319 -6.92 7.20 19.19
CA GLY A 319 -7.66 7.36 17.94
C GLY A 319 -6.75 7.69 16.75
N MET A 320 -5.58 8.29 17.01
CA MET A 320 -4.57 8.61 16.01
C MET A 320 -3.15 8.46 16.61
N GLY A 321 -2.25 7.82 15.87
CA GLY A 321 -0.85 7.61 16.26
C GLY A 321 0.09 8.71 15.76
N PRO A 322 1.41 8.58 15.98
CA PRO A 322 2.42 9.48 15.41
C PRO A 322 2.57 9.28 13.88
N HIS A 323 3.30 10.18 13.24
CA HIS A 323 3.91 9.90 11.94
C HIS A 323 5.00 8.83 12.09
N VAL A 324 5.27 8.05 11.04
CA VAL A 324 6.27 6.98 11.09
C VAL A 324 7.70 7.48 11.34
N SER A 325 8.00 8.74 11.02
CA SER A 325 9.35 9.32 11.15
C SER A 325 9.32 10.85 11.24
N GLU A 326 10.42 11.44 11.72
CA GLU A 326 10.62 12.88 11.78
C GLU A 326 10.53 13.54 10.39
N ASP A 327 11.05 12.89 9.35
CA ASP A 327 11.00 13.42 7.97
C ASP A 327 9.56 13.53 7.45
N GLU A 328 8.70 12.55 7.74
CA GLU A 328 7.28 12.56 7.34
C GLU A 328 6.49 13.60 8.16
N LEU A 329 6.78 13.74 9.45
CA LEU A 329 6.23 14.80 10.29
C LEU A 329 6.59 16.19 9.75
N ALA A 330 7.88 16.42 9.46
CA ALA A 330 8.38 17.67 8.92
C ALA A 330 7.74 18.01 7.57
N GLY A 331 7.55 17.01 6.69
CA GLY A 331 6.83 17.17 5.43
C GLY A 331 5.39 17.66 5.63
N SER A 332 4.66 17.06 6.56
CA SER A 332 3.29 17.50 6.90
C SER A 332 3.25 18.94 7.42
N LEU A 333 4.16 19.31 8.32
CA LEU A 333 4.27 20.67 8.86
C LEU A 333 4.62 21.69 7.77
N GLU A 334 5.49 21.35 6.82
CA GLU A 334 5.81 22.20 5.67
C GLU A 334 4.55 22.48 4.82
N TYR A 335 3.73 21.46 4.55
CA TYR A 335 2.50 21.66 3.77
C TYR A 335 1.43 22.48 4.49
N ILE A 336 1.37 22.42 5.82
CA ILE A 336 0.52 23.29 6.63
C ILE A 336 0.94 24.75 6.46
N ASP A 337 2.25 25.04 6.56
CA ASP A 337 2.80 26.38 6.31
C ASP A 337 2.50 26.86 4.88
N VAL A 338 2.66 25.98 3.88
CA VAL A 338 2.35 26.27 2.47
C VAL A 338 0.89 26.65 2.30
N ALA A 339 -0.05 25.86 2.85
CA ALA A 339 -1.47 26.11 2.75
C ALA A 339 -1.86 27.49 3.32
N GLN A 340 -1.38 27.81 4.51
CA GLN A 340 -1.61 29.12 5.14
C GLN A 340 -1.01 30.27 4.30
N SER A 341 0.17 30.05 3.71
CA SER A 341 0.83 31.07 2.88
C SER A 341 0.11 31.34 1.55
N GLU A 342 -0.63 30.35 1.03
CA GLU A 342 -1.43 30.46 -0.19
C GLU A 342 -2.83 31.02 0.07
N GLY A 343 -3.22 31.18 1.34
CA GLY A 343 -4.44 31.87 1.75
C GLY A 343 -5.54 30.96 2.28
N ALA A 344 -5.29 29.65 2.43
CA ALA A 344 -6.22 28.75 3.11
C ALA A 344 -6.29 29.08 4.61
N THR A 345 -7.47 28.85 5.20
CA THR A 345 -7.70 29.08 6.63
C THR A 345 -7.53 27.77 7.39
N LEU A 346 -6.63 27.75 8.38
CA LEU A 346 -6.49 26.62 9.30
C LEU A 346 -7.56 26.73 10.39
N GLU A 347 -8.57 25.86 10.33
CA GLU A 347 -9.70 25.87 11.26
C GLU A 347 -9.36 25.21 12.60
N THR A 348 -8.58 24.12 12.56
CA THR A 348 -8.12 23.43 13.76
C THR A 348 -6.82 22.64 13.50
N GLY A 349 -6.10 22.34 14.59
CA GLY A 349 -4.90 21.50 14.62
C GLY A 349 -3.72 22.00 13.80
N GLY A 350 -2.98 21.08 13.17
CA GLY A 350 -1.78 21.39 12.39
C GLY A 350 -0.54 21.78 13.21
N GLU A 351 -0.50 21.34 14.47
CA GLU A 351 0.58 21.65 15.41
C GLU A 351 1.35 20.38 15.78
N GLU A 352 2.68 20.49 15.82
CA GLU A 352 3.55 19.45 16.39
C GLU A 352 3.33 19.35 17.91
N LEU A 353 3.15 18.12 18.40
CA LEU A 353 2.91 17.85 19.82
C LEU A 353 4.19 17.33 20.46
N THR A 354 4.76 18.09 21.41
CA THR A 354 6.13 17.83 21.93
C THR A 354 6.22 17.79 23.46
N SER A 355 5.09 17.80 24.17
CA SER A 355 5.09 17.93 25.64
C SER A 355 4.26 16.87 26.33
N GLY A 356 4.69 16.44 27.51
CA GLY A 356 3.95 15.45 28.30
C GLY A 356 4.09 14.05 27.72
N GLU A 357 2.97 13.44 27.33
CA GLU A 357 2.94 12.09 26.73
C GLU A 357 3.47 12.04 25.29
N TYR A 358 3.67 13.19 24.65
CA TYR A 358 4.21 13.31 23.29
C TYR A 358 5.73 13.52 23.23
N ASP A 359 6.42 13.58 24.38
CA ASP A 359 7.86 13.81 24.44
C ASP A 359 8.63 12.63 23.83
N GLY A 360 9.41 12.89 22.78
CA GLY A 360 10.19 11.86 22.07
C GLY A 360 9.43 11.06 21.02
N GLY A 361 8.27 11.54 20.56
CA GLY A 361 7.52 10.93 19.45
C GLY A 361 7.14 11.93 18.34
N ASN A 362 6.80 11.40 17.16
CA ASN A 362 6.53 12.18 15.95
C ASN A 362 5.05 12.59 15.82
N PHE A 363 4.53 13.29 16.83
CA PHE A 363 3.11 13.58 16.96
C PHE A 363 2.69 14.92 16.32
N ILE A 364 1.51 14.93 15.71
CA ILE A 364 0.86 16.13 15.16
C ILE A 364 -0.64 16.12 15.49
N SER A 365 -1.26 17.30 15.66
CA SER A 365 -2.71 17.43 15.70
C SER A 365 -3.33 17.42 14.29
N PRO A 366 -4.53 16.82 14.10
CA PRO A 366 -5.18 16.72 12.80
C PRO A 366 -5.56 18.11 12.28
N ALA A 367 -5.20 18.41 11.04
CA ALA A 367 -5.40 19.73 10.44
C ALA A 367 -6.61 19.73 9.49
N VAL A 368 -7.52 20.68 9.68
CA VAL A 368 -8.62 20.98 8.75
C VAL A 368 -8.41 22.36 8.16
N PHE A 369 -8.34 22.43 6.83
CA PHE A 369 -8.25 23.68 6.09
C PHE A 369 -9.57 23.99 5.38
N SER A 370 -10.07 25.21 5.56
CA SER A 370 -11.14 25.80 4.76
C SER A 370 -10.58 26.86 3.81
N ASP A 371 -11.44 27.50 3.02
CA ASP A 371 -11.06 28.52 2.03
C ASP A 371 -9.99 28.01 1.04
N VAL A 372 -9.99 26.70 0.76
CA VAL A 372 -9.05 26.08 -0.18
C VAL A 372 -9.59 26.26 -1.60
N GLU A 373 -8.79 26.88 -2.45
CA GLU A 373 -9.06 26.95 -3.89
C GLU A 373 -8.48 25.70 -4.60
N PRO A 374 -9.12 25.20 -5.66
CA PRO A 374 -8.68 23.96 -6.33
C PRO A 374 -7.23 23.99 -6.86
N ASP A 375 -6.67 25.16 -7.16
CA ASP A 375 -5.31 25.31 -7.69
C ASP A 375 -4.22 25.47 -6.61
N MET A 376 -4.60 25.55 -5.32
CA MET A 376 -3.64 25.57 -4.22
C MET A 376 -2.87 24.26 -4.12
N ARG A 377 -1.62 24.32 -3.66
CA ARG A 377 -0.76 23.14 -3.50
C ARG A 377 -1.36 22.14 -2.52
N ILE A 378 -2.01 22.59 -1.45
CA ILE A 378 -2.67 21.70 -0.50
C ILE A 378 -3.85 20.92 -1.13
N ALA A 379 -4.42 21.41 -2.23
CA ALA A 379 -5.43 20.69 -3.01
C ALA A 379 -4.82 19.80 -4.11
N GLN A 380 -3.59 20.07 -4.56
CA GLN A 380 -2.99 19.39 -5.72
C GLN A 380 -1.90 18.37 -5.38
N GLU A 381 -1.18 18.57 -4.28
CA GLU A 381 -0.02 17.78 -3.90
C GLU A 381 -0.35 16.84 -2.72
N GLU A 382 0.22 15.63 -2.75
CA GLU A 382 0.06 14.65 -1.68
C GLU A 382 0.90 15.07 -0.46
N VAL A 383 0.24 15.21 0.69
CA VAL A 383 0.87 15.54 1.98
C VAL A 383 1.27 14.28 2.74
N PHE A 384 0.44 13.23 2.63
CA PHE A 384 0.62 11.95 3.32
C PHE A 384 0.61 12.02 4.85
N GLY A 385 -0.14 12.99 5.41
CA GLY A 385 -0.38 13.15 6.84
C GLY A 385 -1.84 13.51 7.14
N PRO A 386 -2.19 13.81 8.40
CA PRO A 386 -3.57 14.01 8.84
C PRO A 386 -4.05 15.44 8.51
N VAL A 387 -4.03 15.79 7.23
CA VAL A 387 -4.36 17.13 6.72
C VAL A 387 -5.48 17.04 5.67
N LEU A 388 -6.59 17.70 5.95
CA LEU A 388 -7.78 17.73 5.09
C LEU A 388 -7.99 19.12 4.48
N ALA A 389 -8.06 19.19 3.15
CA ALA A 389 -8.50 20.37 2.42
C ALA A 389 -10.01 20.31 2.16
N VAL A 390 -10.76 21.32 2.61
CA VAL A 390 -12.20 21.47 2.39
C VAL A 390 -12.43 22.55 1.33
N MET A 391 -13.12 22.20 0.25
CA MET A 391 -13.42 23.07 -0.89
C MET A 391 -14.92 23.14 -1.11
N SER A 392 -15.43 24.30 -1.53
CA SER A 392 -16.86 24.49 -1.83
C SER A 392 -17.14 24.35 -3.33
N VAL A 393 -18.29 23.77 -3.67
CA VAL A 393 -18.81 23.70 -5.06
C VAL A 393 -20.30 24.03 -5.11
N SER A 394 -20.77 24.56 -6.23
CA SER A 394 -22.15 25.04 -6.40
C SER A 394 -23.13 23.96 -6.87
N ASP A 395 -22.65 22.91 -7.53
CA ASP A 395 -23.47 21.79 -7.97
C ASP A 395 -22.68 20.48 -8.15
N PHE A 396 -23.41 19.41 -8.51
CA PHE A 396 -22.83 18.09 -8.74
C PHE A 396 -21.84 18.05 -9.91
N ASP A 397 -22.12 18.78 -11.00
CA ASP A 397 -21.28 18.75 -12.19
C ASP A 397 -19.92 19.36 -11.87
N GLU A 398 -19.91 20.51 -11.18
CA GLU A 398 -18.70 21.15 -10.65
C GLU A 398 -17.97 20.25 -9.65
N GLY A 399 -18.70 19.59 -8.73
CA GLY A 399 -18.11 18.65 -7.77
C GLY A 399 -17.33 17.51 -8.43
N VAL A 400 -17.85 16.96 -9.53
CA VAL A 400 -17.15 15.94 -10.34
C VAL A 400 -15.96 16.54 -11.08
N GLU A 401 -16.10 17.75 -11.63
CA GLU A 401 -15.00 18.44 -12.32
C GLU A 401 -13.81 18.69 -11.37
N VAL A 402 -14.05 19.27 -10.19
CA VAL A 402 -13.02 19.50 -9.17
C VAL A 402 -12.40 18.19 -8.66
N ALA A 403 -13.22 17.13 -8.49
CA ALA A 403 -12.70 15.83 -8.08
C ALA A 403 -11.69 15.26 -9.08
N ASN A 404 -11.95 15.48 -10.37
CA ASN A 404 -11.12 14.99 -11.48
C ASN A 404 -9.98 15.96 -11.88
N ASP A 405 -10.05 17.24 -11.51
CA ASP A 405 -9.01 18.25 -11.81
C ASP A 405 -7.78 18.10 -10.90
N ILE A 406 -7.07 17.01 -11.13
CA ILE A 406 -5.93 16.54 -10.36
C ILE A 406 -5.11 15.57 -11.21
N ASP A 407 -3.80 15.55 -10.94
CA ASP A 407 -2.84 14.65 -11.60
C ASP A 407 -2.95 13.19 -11.14
N TYR A 408 -3.61 12.95 -10.00
CA TYR A 408 -3.79 11.65 -9.36
C TYR A 408 -5.15 11.03 -9.66
N GLY A 409 -5.28 9.73 -9.46
CA GLY A 409 -6.53 9.00 -9.74
C GLY A 409 -6.62 7.67 -9.01
N LEU A 410 -6.24 7.60 -7.73
CA LEU A 410 -6.23 6.34 -6.99
C LEU A 410 -7.61 5.94 -6.49
N SER A 411 -8.14 6.65 -5.49
CA SER A 411 -9.44 6.42 -4.87
C SER A 411 -10.29 7.69 -4.92
N ALA A 412 -11.61 7.54 -5.00
CA ALA A 412 -12.56 8.64 -4.89
C ALA A 412 -13.87 8.15 -4.26
N SER A 413 -14.56 9.06 -3.58
CA SER A 413 -15.86 8.78 -2.97
C SER A 413 -16.87 9.89 -3.22
N ILE A 414 -18.15 9.54 -3.16
CA ILE A 414 -19.27 10.48 -3.08
C ILE A 414 -20.18 10.09 -1.91
N VAL A 415 -20.66 11.07 -1.16
CA VAL A 415 -21.67 10.91 -0.10
C VAL A 415 -22.95 11.61 -0.55
N THR A 416 -23.99 10.82 -0.84
CA THR A 416 -25.28 11.28 -1.37
C THR A 416 -26.36 10.22 -1.13
N ASP A 417 -27.61 10.64 -0.96
CA ASP A 417 -28.78 9.75 -0.92
C ASP A 417 -29.52 9.69 -2.27
N ARG A 418 -28.96 10.33 -3.32
CA ARG A 418 -29.55 10.37 -4.65
C ARG A 418 -28.87 9.39 -5.59
N ILE A 419 -29.56 8.29 -5.88
CA ILE A 419 -29.15 7.25 -6.85
C ILE A 419 -28.68 7.81 -8.20
N LYS A 420 -29.25 8.94 -8.66
CA LYS A 420 -28.80 9.57 -9.91
C LYS A 420 -27.35 10.07 -9.80
N GLU A 421 -27.02 10.78 -8.72
CA GLU A 421 -25.68 11.30 -8.46
C GLU A 421 -24.69 10.16 -8.24
N GLU A 422 -25.09 9.10 -7.54
CA GLU A 422 -24.27 7.88 -7.37
C GLU A 422 -23.84 7.28 -8.72
N ASN A 423 -24.80 7.01 -9.60
CA ASN A 423 -24.50 6.39 -10.90
C ASN A 423 -23.69 7.31 -11.81
N GLU A 424 -24.02 8.60 -11.84
CA GLU A 424 -23.25 9.56 -12.65
C GLU A 424 -21.82 9.74 -12.12
N PHE A 425 -21.59 9.70 -10.80
CA PHE A 425 -20.26 9.76 -10.22
C PHE A 425 -19.45 8.51 -10.56
N ILE A 426 -20.04 7.32 -10.45
CA ILE A 426 -19.40 6.05 -10.84
C ILE A 426 -18.95 6.08 -12.30
N GLU A 427 -19.75 6.65 -13.19
CA GLU A 427 -19.43 6.71 -14.62
C GLU A 427 -18.39 7.79 -14.98
N ARG A 428 -18.34 8.89 -14.22
CA ARG A 428 -17.52 10.07 -14.54
C ARG A 428 -16.25 10.22 -13.71
N SER A 429 -16.13 9.51 -12.59
CA SER A 429 -14.93 9.56 -11.76
C SER A 429 -13.72 9.00 -12.51
N GLU A 430 -12.62 9.75 -12.50
CA GLU A 430 -11.35 9.35 -13.11
C GLU A 430 -10.40 8.71 -12.09
N SER A 431 -10.96 7.88 -11.19
CA SER A 431 -10.20 7.10 -10.18
C SER A 431 -10.28 5.60 -10.42
N GLY A 432 -9.23 4.88 -10.02
CA GLY A 432 -9.17 3.42 -10.13
C GLY A 432 -10.06 2.68 -9.14
N VAL A 433 -10.32 3.30 -7.98
CA VAL A 433 -11.25 2.84 -6.96
C VAL A 433 -12.31 3.91 -6.74
N VAL A 434 -13.58 3.56 -6.91
CA VAL A 434 -14.70 4.49 -6.73
C VAL A 434 -15.64 3.92 -5.67
N LYS A 435 -16.00 4.75 -4.70
CA LYS A 435 -16.85 4.40 -3.57
C LYS A 435 -18.05 5.34 -3.48
N VAL A 436 -19.12 4.84 -2.86
CA VAL A 436 -20.36 5.58 -2.64
C VAL A 436 -20.75 5.39 -1.19
N ASN A 437 -20.96 6.49 -0.47
CA ASN A 437 -21.32 6.50 0.95
C ASN A 437 -20.34 5.72 1.84
N GLU A 438 -19.05 5.75 1.49
CA GLU A 438 -17.97 5.06 2.20
C GLU A 438 -16.68 5.89 2.11
N LYS A 439 -15.79 5.76 3.09
CA LYS A 439 -14.49 6.45 3.08
C LYS A 439 -13.61 5.95 1.93
N THR A 440 -12.72 6.80 1.40
CA THR A 440 -11.83 6.45 0.28
C THR A 440 -10.82 5.36 0.66
N THR A 441 -10.50 5.21 1.94
CA THR A 441 -9.62 4.18 2.49
C THR A 441 -10.32 2.83 2.63
N GLY A 442 -9.52 1.76 2.71
CA GLY A 442 -10.02 0.39 2.85
C GLY A 442 -10.23 -0.30 1.51
N LEU A 443 -9.75 -1.54 1.42
CA LEU A 443 -9.70 -2.32 0.19
C LEU A 443 -10.13 -3.76 0.48
N GLU A 444 -10.79 -4.36 -0.51
CA GLU A 444 -11.19 -5.76 -0.50
C GLU A 444 -10.16 -6.58 -1.29
N LEU A 445 -9.57 -7.60 -0.65
CA LEU A 445 -8.42 -8.34 -1.22
C LEU A 445 -8.71 -9.12 -2.51
N HIS A 446 -9.99 -9.42 -2.75
CA HIS A 446 -10.43 -10.29 -3.84
C HIS A 446 -10.78 -9.52 -5.13
N VAL A 447 -10.68 -8.18 -5.11
CA VAL A 447 -10.88 -7.32 -6.28
C VAL A 447 -9.59 -6.58 -6.65
N PRO A 448 -9.44 -6.16 -7.92
CA PRO A 448 -8.26 -5.41 -8.35
C PRO A 448 -8.14 -4.06 -7.63
N PHE A 449 -6.91 -3.71 -7.26
CA PHE A 449 -6.53 -2.41 -6.74
C PHE A 449 -5.52 -1.74 -7.67
N GLY A 450 -5.69 -0.44 -7.86
CA GLY A 450 -4.66 0.42 -8.44
C GLY A 450 -5.24 1.64 -9.15
N GLY A 451 -4.41 2.67 -9.31
CA GLY A 451 -4.85 3.99 -9.73
C GLY A 451 -4.93 4.25 -11.24
N LEU A 452 -5.46 5.41 -11.59
CA LEU A 452 -5.35 6.04 -12.90
C LEU A 452 -4.32 7.18 -12.82
N LYS A 453 -4.04 7.81 -13.97
CA LYS A 453 -3.16 8.98 -14.09
C LYS A 453 -1.78 8.74 -13.43
N ARG A 454 -1.31 9.65 -12.57
CA ARG A 454 -0.02 9.51 -11.87
C ARG A 454 -0.07 8.63 -10.62
N SER A 455 -1.24 8.11 -10.23
CA SER A 455 -1.36 7.20 -9.09
C SER A 455 -0.96 5.76 -9.41
N SER A 456 -0.86 5.40 -10.69
CA SER A 456 -0.35 4.10 -11.09
C SER A 456 0.07 4.15 -12.55
N THR A 457 0.94 3.22 -12.92
CA THR A 457 1.30 2.96 -14.33
C THR A 457 0.10 2.56 -15.20
N ASN A 458 -1.05 2.23 -14.59
CA ASN A 458 -2.33 1.89 -15.24
C ASN A 458 -2.21 0.77 -16.29
N THR A 459 -1.16 -0.04 -16.20
CA THR A 459 -0.88 -1.16 -17.12
C THR A 459 -1.32 -2.49 -16.49
N TYR A 460 -1.14 -2.60 -15.18
CA TYR A 460 -1.54 -3.74 -14.35
C TYR A 460 -2.22 -3.25 -13.07
N ARG A 461 -2.80 -4.19 -12.32
CA ARG A 461 -3.47 -3.95 -11.04
C ARG A 461 -2.95 -4.96 -10.02
N GLU A 462 -2.88 -4.54 -8.77
CA GLU A 462 -2.59 -5.43 -7.65
C GLU A 462 -3.86 -6.10 -7.16
N GLN A 463 -3.72 -7.11 -6.30
CA GLN A 463 -4.84 -7.80 -5.66
C GLN A 463 -5.81 -8.53 -6.62
N GLY A 464 -6.71 -9.33 -6.06
CA GLY A 464 -7.64 -10.19 -6.81
C GLY A 464 -6.96 -11.08 -7.86
N ASP A 465 -7.70 -11.43 -8.90
CA ASP A 465 -7.14 -12.19 -10.02
C ASP A 465 -6.16 -11.38 -10.88
N ALA A 466 -6.25 -10.04 -10.85
CA ALA A 466 -5.37 -9.16 -11.61
C ALA A 466 -3.92 -9.23 -11.12
N GLY A 467 -3.70 -9.39 -9.81
CA GLY A 467 -2.37 -9.63 -9.25
C GLY A 467 -1.71 -10.88 -9.84
N LEU A 468 -2.46 -11.96 -10.04
CA LEU A 468 -1.94 -13.19 -10.68
C LEU A 468 -1.59 -12.98 -12.16
N GLU A 469 -2.33 -12.11 -12.84
CA GLU A 469 -2.09 -11.78 -14.26
C GLU A 469 -0.82 -10.96 -14.45
N PHE A 470 -0.52 -10.04 -13.53
CA PHE A 470 0.75 -9.31 -13.55
C PHE A 470 1.95 -10.26 -13.49
N PHE A 471 1.89 -11.22 -12.57
CA PHE A 471 2.94 -12.20 -12.31
C PHE A 471 2.95 -13.40 -13.26
N SER A 472 2.20 -13.37 -14.36
CA SER A 472 2.18 -14.46 -15.35
C SER A 472 2.14 -13.99 -16.80
N TYR A 473 2.60 -14.84 -17.72
CA TYR A 473 2.44 -14.65 -19.16
C TYR A 473 1.64 -15.78 -19.80
N ILE A 474 1.05 -15.49 -20.96
CA ILE A 474 0.23 -16.44 -21.70
C ILE A 474 1.06 -17.14 -22.78
N LYS A 475 1.20 -18.46 -22.66
CA LYS A 475 1.76 -19.32 -23.72
C LYS A 475 0.65 -19.94 -24.56
N THR A 476 0.60 -19.65 -25.86
CA THR A 476 -0.34 -20.28 -26.79
C THR A 476 0.27 -21.53 -27.40
N VAL A 477 -0.40 -22.68 -27.22
CA VAL A 477 0.09 -23.99 -27.64
C VAL A 477 -0.77 -24.54 -28.78
N TYR A 478 -0.14 -24.75 -29.93
CA TYR A 478 -0.70 -25.49 -31.06
C TYR A 478 -0.17 -26.91 -31.04
N ARG A 479 -1.07 -27.90 -31.01
CA ARG A 479 -0.68 -29.32 -31.08
C ARG A 479 -1.19 -29.95 -32.36
N ASN A 480 -0.27 -30.43 -33.18
CA ASN A 480 -0.53 -31.34 -34.28
C ASN A 480 -0.02 -32.73 -33.87
N SER A 481 -0.74 -33.78 -34.28
CA SER A 481 -0.35 -35.18 -34.09
C SER A 481 0.51 -35.67 -35.23
#